data_AF-A0AAV9VTG5-F1
#
_entry.id   AF-A0AAV9VTG5-F1
#
_cell.length_a   1.000
_cell.length_b   1.000
_cell.length_c   1.000
_cell.angle_alpha   90.00
_cell.angle_beta   90.00
_cell.angle_gamma   90.00
#
_symmetry.space_group_name_H-M   'P 1'
#
loop_
_entity.id
_entity.type
_entity.pdbx_description
1 polymer ?
#
loop_
_entity_poly.entity_id
_entity_poly.type
_entity_poly.pdbx_seq_one_letter_code
_entity_poly.pdbx_strand_id
1 'polypeptide(L)'
;MAASTQSQQDGIGIAWDQMPIALLQQYRSANLLRTPSASTPYSAAVLSAGIGKKSASYRNRQPQDSLLSAVRRHFNNQAINEHDVIVNFLYTVKNSDKAFRHRFPPAR
;
A
#
# COMPACT_ATOMS: atom_id res chain seq x y z
N MET A 1 -13.75 11.71 -30.39
CA MET A 1 -12.73 12.55 -29.72
C MET A 1 -13.00 12.53 -28.23
N ALA A 2 -12.16 11.85 -27.45
CA ALA A 2 -11.93 12.10 -26.02
C ALA A 2 -10.76 11.21 -25.59
N ALA A 3 -9.55 11.74 -25.74
CA ALA A 3 -8.34 11.15 -25.21
C ALA A 3 -8.32 11.40 -23.70
N SER A 4 -8.37 10.33 -22.90
CA SER A 4 -8.11 10.39 -21.47
C SER A 4 -6.62 10.15 -21.27
N THR A 5 -5.94 11.23 -20.94
CA THR A 5 -4.52 11.42 -20.68
C THR A 5 -3.89 10.27 -19.88
N GLN A 6 -2.96 9.54 -20.51
CA GLN A 6 -1.97 8.75 -19.81
C GLN A 6 -1.06 9.71 -19.04
N SER A 7 -1.10 9.66 -17.71
CA SER A 7 -0.11 10.29 -16.84
C SER A 7 1.19 9.48 -16.88
N GLN A 8 1.96 9.64 -17.96
CA GLN A 8 3.39 9.31 -17.99
C GLN A 8 4.15 10.37 -17.18
N GLN A 9 4.63 10.01 -15.99
CA GLN A 9 5.69 10.74 -15.30
C GLN A 9 6.99 9.93 -15.46
N ASP A 10 7.69 10.18 -16.56
CA ASP A 10 9.09 9.80 -16.73
C ASP A 10 9.98 10.81 -15.99
N GLY A 11 10.93 10.30 -15.19
CA GLY A 11 12.04 11.08 -14.62
C GLY A 11 12.15 11.04 -13.09
N ILE A 12 12.81 9.99 -12.55
CA ILE A 12 13.32 9.90 -11.16
C ILE A 12 12.21 10.11 -10.10
N GLY A 13 10.97 9.74 -10.41
CA GLY A 13 9.86 9.69 -9.47
C GLY A 13 9.37 8.26 -9.30
N ILE A 14 9.00 7.87 -8.08
CA ILE A 14 8.37 6.56 -7.85
C ILE A 14 7.04 6.53 -8.63
N ALA A 15 6.89 5.58 -9.56
CA ALA A 15 5.67 5.38 -10.34
C ALA A 15 4.58 4.73 -9.48
N TRP A 16 3.95 5.53 -8.61
CA TRP A 16 2.94 5.08 -7.66
C TRP A 16 1.72 4.40 -8.33
N ASP A 17 1.35 4.84 -9.53
CA ASP A 17 0.15 4.34 -10.24
C ASP A 17 0.32 2.90 -10.74
N GLN A 18 1.55 2.48 -11.05
CA GLN A 18 1.85 1.11 -11.48
C GLN A 18 2.05 0.16 -10.28
N MET A 19 2.03 0.69 -9.05
CA MET A 19 2.31 -0.08 -7.85
C MET A 19 1.16 -1.03 -7.52
N PRO A 20 1.43 -2.32 -7.22
CA PRO A 20 0.38 -3.27 -6.92
C PRO A 20 -0.37 -2.90 -5.63
N ILE A 21 -1.69 -3.05 -5.65
CA ILE A 21 -2.59 -2.77 -4.52
C ILE A 21 -2.17 -3.48 -3.21
N ALA A 22 -1.63 -4.69 -3.33
CA ALA A 22 -1.18 -5.48 -2.18
C ALA A 22 -0.01 -4.81 -1.45
N LEU A 23 0.93 -4.21 -2.19
CA LEU A 23 2.09 -3.53 -1.61
C LEU A 23 1.65 -2.23 -0.93
N LEU A 24 0.74 -1.48 -1.54
CA LEU A 24 0.13 -0.27 -0.94
C LEU A 24 -0.58 -0.60 0.40
N GLN A 25 -1.30 -1.72 0.44
CA GLN A 25 -1.94 -2.21 1.66
C GLN A 25 -0.92 -2.72 2.70
N GLN A 26 0.15 -3.39 2.26
CA GLN A 26 1.22 -3.81 3.15
C GLN A 26 1.92 -2.60 3.78
N TYR A 27 2.23 -1.59 2.98
CA TYR A 27 2.81 -0.32 3.44
C TYR A 27 1.91 0.34 4.49
N ARG A 28 0.60 0.38 4.23
CA ARG A 28 -0.39 0.87 5.19
C ARG A 28 -0.36 0.08 6.51
N SER A 29 -0.29 -1.25 6.45
CA SER A 29 -0.28 -2.10 7.64
C SER A 29 1.03 -1.98 8.45
N ALA A 30 2.17 -1.79 7.77
CA ALA A 30 3.47 -1.63 8.39
C ALA A 30 3.63 -0.27 9.08
N ASN A 31 3.11 0.80 8.47
CA ASN A 31 3.23 2.17 8.98
C ASN A 31 1.97 2.65 9.73
N LEU A 32 1.00 1.76 9.98
CA LEU A 32 -0.24 2.04 10.71
C LEU A 32 -1.00 3.29 10.23
N LEU A 33 -1.06 3.51 8.90
CA LEU A 33 -1.76 4.67 8.36
C LEU A 33 -3.27 4.58 8.66
N ARG A 34 -3.83 5.69 9.14
CA ARG A 34 -5.26 5.88 9.40
C ARG A 34 -6.05 6.15 8.11
N THR A 35 -5.82 5.33 7.09
CA THR A 35 -6.57 5.35 5.82
C THR A 35 -7.36 4.06 5.72
N PRO A 36 -8.62 4.06 5.23
CA PRO A 36 -9.41 2.85 5.11
C PRO A 36 -8.85 1.91 4.03
N SER A 37 -9.31 0.65 3.98
CA SER A 37 -8.70 -0.34 3.08
C SER A 37 -9.17 -0.13 1.65
N ALA A 38 -8.25 -0.19 0.69
CA ALA A 38 -8.65 -0.21 -0.70
C ALA A 38 -9.40 -1.52 -1.02
N SER A 39 -10.48 -1.43 -1.80
CA SER A 39 -11.21 -2.62 -2.23
C SER A 39 -10.44 -3.38 -3.31
N THR A 40 -10.17 -4.67 -3.11
CA THR A 40 -9.72 -5.56 -4.19
C THR A 40 -10.90 -5.91 -5.10
N PRO A 41 -10.71 -6.21 -6.39
CA PRO A 41 -11.82 -6.50 -7.30
C PRO A 41 -12.72 -7.64 -6.81
N TYR A 42 -12.13 -8.71 -6.27
CA TYR A 42 -12.85 -9.81 -5.65
C TYR A 42 -13.73 -9.36 -4.48
N SER A 43 -13.16 -8.58 -3.57
CA SER A 43 -13.88 -8.15 -2.38
C SER A 43 -14.88 -7.03 -2.66
N ALA A 44 -14.69 -6.24 -3.73
CA ALA A 44 -15.70 -5.34 -4.25
C ALA A 44 -16.91 -6.12 -4.79
N ALA A 45 -16.67 -7.17 -5.57
CA ALA A 45 -17.73 -8.05 -6.08
C ALA A 45 -18.52 -8.70 -4.94
N VAL A 46 -17.84 -9.27 -3.94
CA VAL A 46 -18.49 -9.92 -2.78
C VAL A 46 -19.27 -8.91 -1.92
N LEU A 47 -18.68 -7.75 -1.61
CA LEU A 47 -19.30 -6.79 -0.71
C LEU A 47 -20.38 -5.94 -1.38
N SER A 48 -20.37 -5.82 -2.71
CA SER A 48 -21.43 -5.16 -3.46
C SER A 48 -22.72 -5.99 -3.53
N ALA A 49 -22.71 -7.26 -3.12
CA ALA A 49 -23.89 -8.12 -3.12
C ALA A 49 -24.65 -8.10 -1.77
N GLY A 50 -25.98 -7.99 -1.83
CA GLY A 50 -26.90 -8.25 -0.72
C GLY A 50 -26.55 -7.58 0.62
N ILE A 51 -26.29 -8.42 1.63
CA ILE A 51 -25.95 -8.01 3.01
C ILE A 51 -24.58 -7.33 3.08
N GLY A 52 -23.69 -7.58 2.10
CA GLY A 52 -22.37 -6.96 2.00
C GLY A 52 -22.42 -5.44 2.03
N LYS A 53 -23.42 -4.81 1.37
CA LYS A 53 -23.60 -3.34 1.33
C LYS A 53 -23.89 -2.74 2.70
N LYS A 54 -24.44 -3.54 3.63
CA LYS A 54 -24.77 -3.11 4.99
C LYS A 54 -23.60 -3.30 5.96
N SER A 55 -22.55 -4.02 5.56
CA SER A 55 -21.39 -4.29 6.41
C SER A 55 -20.56 -3.02 6.67
N ALA A 56 -19.99 -2.93 7.87
CA ALA A 56 -19.03 -1.87 8.21
C ALA A 56 -17.81 -1.91 7.28
N SER A 57 -17.41 -3.10 6.82
CA SER A 57 -16.32 -3.27 5.86
C SER A 57 -16.62 -2.65 4.51
N TYR A 58 -17.87 -2.66 4.03
CA TYR A 58 -18.24 -1.99 2.78
C TYR A 58 -18.18 -0.46 2.90
N ARG A 59 -18.67 0.10 4.02
CA ARG A 59 -18.67 1.55 4.27
C ARG A 59 -17.27 2.12 4.47
N ASN A 60 -16.38 1.35 5.09
CA ASN A 60 -15.01 1.76 5.39
C ASN A 60 -14.01 1.37 4.30
N ARG A 61 -14.45 1.12 3.06
CA ARG A 61 -13.55 0.87 1.94
C ARG A 61 -13.47 2.07 1.02
N GLN A 62 -12.28 2.31 0.49
CA GLN A 62 -11.99 3.45 -0.37
C GLN A 62 -11.47 2.97 -1.73
N PRO A 63 -11.60 3.79 -2.78
CA PRO A 63 -10.94 3.53 -4.06
C PRO A 63 -9.41 3.54 -3.91
N GLN A 64 -8.72 2.89 -4.84
CA GLN A 64 -7.26 2.82 -4.88
C GLN A 64 -6.60 4.20 -4.89
N ASP A 65 -7.18 5.16 -5.61
CA ASP A 65 -6.64 6.52 -5.77
C ASP A 65 -6.56 7.29 -4.45
N SER A 66 -7.52 7.06 -3.55
CA SER A 66 -7.53 7.64 -2.21
C SER A 66 -6.39 7.09 -1.36
N LEU A 67 -6.13 5.77 -1.45
CA LEU A 67 -5.01 5.13 -0.76
C LEU A 67 -3.66 5.59 -1.31
N LEU A 68 -3.53 5.68 -2.63
CA LEU A 68 -2.32 6.17 -3.30
C LEU A 68 -1.94 7.58 -2.84
N SER A 69 -2.93 8.49 -2.85
CA SER A 69 -2.73 9.87 -2.40
C SER A 69 -2.26 9.95 -0.94
N ALA A 70 -2.86 9.13 -0.07
CA ALA A 70 -2.48 9.06 1.35
C ALA A 70 -1.06 8.49 1.55
N VAL A 71 -0.72 7.42 0.84
CA VAL A 71 0.61 6.80 0.89
C VAL A 71 1.67 7.77 0.38
N ARG A 72 1.42 8.46 -0.75
CA ARG A 72 2.35 9.46 -1.31
C ARG A 72 2.60 10.60 -0.33
N ARG A 73 1.54 11.13 0.28
CA ARG A 73 1.66 12.18 1.31
C ARG A 73 2.45 11.70 2.52
N HIS A 74 2.17 10.49 2.99
CA HIS A 74 2.88 9.91 4.12
C HIS A 74 4.36 9.71 3.81
N PHE A 75 4.68 9.10 2.68
CA PHE A 75 6.05 8.85 2.24
C PHE A 75 6.86 10.15 2.14
N ASN A 76 6.29 11.20 1.57
CA ASN A 76 6.95 12.50 1.45
C ASN A 76 7.16 13.22 2.80
N ASN A 77 6.35 12.91 3.81
CA ASN A 77 6.39 13.55 5.12
C ASN A 77 7.13 12.71 6.18
N GLN A 78 7.74 11.60 5.79
CA GLN A 78 8.51 10.77 6.72
C GLN A 78 9.86 11.43 7.01
N ALA A 79 10.13 11.70 8.29
CA ALA A 79 11.41 12.22 8.75
C ALA A 79 12.40 11.05 8.87
N ILE A 80 13.30 10.94 7.89
CA ILE A 80 14.22 9.81 7.77
C ILE A 80 15.66 10.33 7.94
N ASN A 81 16.43 9.68 8.81
CA ASN A 81 17.87 9.86 8.90
C ASN A 81 18.56 8.99 7.84
N GLU A 82 19.30 9.62 6.92
CA GLU A 82 19.96 8.91 5.81
C GLU A 82 20.93 7.83 6.30
N HIS A 83 21.75 8.15 7.31
CA HIS A 83 22.72 7.23 7.89
C HIS A 83 22.08 5.91 8.36
N ASP A 84 20.99 5.99 9.12
CA ASP A 84 20.31 4.82 9.69
C ASP A 84 19.71 3.94 8.60
N VAL A 85 19.20 4.54 7.52
CA VAL A 85 18.66 3.81 6.37
C VAL A 85 19.75 3.11 5.59
N ILE A 86 20.88 3.77 5.32
CA ILE A 86 21.99 3.15 4.59
C ILE A 86 22.54 1.95 5.35
N VAL A 87 22.76 2.09 6.67
CA VAL A 87 23.27 0.99 7.51
C VAL A 87 22.28 -0.18 7.55
N ASN A 88 20.99 0.09 7.76
CA ASN A 88 19.97 -0.96 7.77
C ASN A 88 19.83 -1.64 6.40
N PHE A 89 19.91 -0.89 5.29
CA PHE A 89 19.91 -1.45 3.95
C PHE A 89 21.12 -2.37 3.72
N LEU A 90 22.33 -1.91 4.04
CA LEU A 90 23.54 -2.71 3.88
C LEU A 90 23.49 -3.98 4.72
N TYR A 91 23.00 -3.88 5.96
CA TYR A 91 22.83 -5.02 6.85
C TYR A 91 21.80 -6.02 6.31
N THR A 92 20.63 -5.55 5.89
CA THR A 92 19.56 -6.43 5.37
C THR A 92 19.97 -7.14 4.08
N VAL A 93 20.69 -6.48 3.17
CA VAL A 93 21.21 -7.11 1.95
C VAL A 93 22.23 -8.19 2.28
N LYS A 94 23.19 -7.86 3.16
CA LYS A 94 24.29 -8.76 3.54
C LYS A 94 23.83 -9.97 4.37
N ASN A 95 22.74 -9.84 5.12
CA ASN A 95 22.22 -10.87 6.01
C ASN A 95 20.87 -11.46 5.53
N SER A 96 20.52 -11.25 4.26
CA SER A 96 19.27 -11.73 3.66
C SER A 96 19.14 -13.26 3.66
N ASP A 97 20.27 -13.99 3.66
CA ASP A 97 20.31 -15.45 3.76
C ASP A 97 19.93 -15.98 5.15
N LYS A 98 20.13 -15.17 6.19
CA LYS A 98 19.90 -15.54 7.60
C LYS A 98 18.51 -15.19 8.09
N ALA A 99 17.66 -14.62 7.23
CA ALA A 99 16.29 -14.29 7.57
C ALA A 99 15.47 -15.58 7.74
N PHE A 100 15.53 -16.17 8.93
CA PHE A 100 14.70 -17.31 9.33
C PHE A 100 13.22 -16.96 9.11
N ARG A 101 12.64 -17.56 8.07
CA ARG A 101 11.21 -17.47 7.78
C ARG A 101 10.43 -18.29 8.80
N HIS A 102 10.07 -17.67 9.91
CA HIS A 102 8.89 -18.11 10.66
C HIS A 102 8.26 -16.91 11.35
N ARG A 103 7.33 -16.26 10.64
CA ARG A 103 6.32 -15.43 11.27
C ARG A 103 4.97 -15.94 10.80
N PHE A 104 4.35 -16.81 11.59
CA PHE A 104 2.90 -16.93 11.61
C PHE A 104 2.39 -15.77 12.49
N PRO A 105 1.80 -14.71 11.93
CA PRO A 105 0.97 -13.83 12.74
C PRO A 105 -0.23 -14.63 13.26
N PRO A 106 -0.69 -14.40 14.51
CA PRO A 106 -1.85 -15.11 15.08
C PRO A 106 -3.09 -14.88 14.21
N ALA A 107 -3.85 -15.95 13.97
CA ALA A 107 -5.13 -15.89 13.28
C ALA A 107 -6.07 -14.96 14.07
N ARG A 108 -6.60 -13.93 13.41
CA ARG A 108 -7.72 -13.15 13.93
C ARG A 108 -9.02 -13.80 13.51
#